data_AF-A0A8J1TII4-F1
#
_entry.id   AF-A0A8J1TII4-F1
#
_cell.length_a   1.000
_cell.length_b   1.000
_cell.length_c   1.000
_cell.angle_alpha   90.00
_cell.angle_beta   90.00
_cell.angle_gamma   90.00
#
_symmetry.space_group_name_H-M   'P 1'
#
loop_
_entity.id
_entity.type
_entity.pdbx_description
1 polymer ?
#
loop_
_entity_poly.entity_id
_entity_poly.type
_entity_poly.pdbx_seq_one_letter_code
_entity_poly.pdbx_strand_id
1 'polypeptide(L)'
;WGKMDFSEQWHMDKALEVIQENIGYTGAKVGCRLGFIPSSGLVISCLGELLARIINPHTALFYSNPGAVKLEEEMVRWLVEFVGMPTSSQGALVSGASIASIMAVRTAVQAKHIKARDYHRQVVYITQHTHRCIIKALKICGMVECE
;
A
#
# COMPACT_ATOMS: atom_id res chain seq x y z
N TRP A 1 21.41 -14.18 9.53
CA TRP A 1 21.41 -13.80 8.11
C TRP A 1 22.81 -14.04 7.59
N GLY A 2 23.02 -14.96 6.63
CA GLY A 2 24.30 -15.05 5.94
C GLY A 2 24.63 -13.70 5.31
N LYS A 3 25.89 -13.27 5.33
CA LYS A 3 26.28 -11.96 4.78
C LYS A 3 26.03 -11.98 3.27
N MET A 4 24.99 -11.29 2.80
CA MET A 4 24.91 -10.88 1.40
C MET A 4 26.00 -9.83 1.18
N ASP A 5 27.10 -10.22 0.55
CA ASP A 5 28.21 -9.33 0.27
C ASP A 5 28.05 -8.68 -1.11
N PHE A 6 27.61 -7.42 -1.08
CA PHE A 6 27.42 -6.61 -2.28
C PHE A 6 28.70 -5.85 -2.70
N SER A 7 29.85 -6.10 -2.06
CA SER A 7 31.12 -5.47 -2.46
C SER A 7 31.69 -6.07 -3.75
N GLU A 8 31.30 -7.29 -4.10
CA GLU A 8 31.64 -7.95 -5.37
C GLU A 8 30.53 -7.76 -6.41
N GLN A 9 30.92 -7.59 -7.68
CA GLN A 9 29.97 -7.63 -8.79
C GLN A 9 29.46 -9.06 -8.97
N TRP A 10 28.14 -9.25 -8.95
CA TRP A 10 27.53 -10.56 -9.13
C TRP A 10 27.14 -10.80 -10.59
N HIS A 11 27.45 -12.00 -11.09
CA HIS A 11 26.83 -12.53 -12.30
C HIS A 11 25.42 -13.07 -11.97
N MET A 12 24.58 -13.23 -12.99
CA MET A 12 23.17 -13.66 -12.83
C MET A 12 23.06 -14.97 -12.03
N ASP A 13 23.92 -15.94 -12.29
CA ASP A 13 23.87 -17.25 -11.63
C ASP A 13 24.10 -17.13 -10.12
N LYS A 14 25.12 -16.36 -9.70
CA LYS A 14 25.40 -16.08 -8.28
C LYS A 14 24.23 -15.34 -7.63
N ALA A 15 23.61 -14.40 -8.33
CA ALA A 15 22.47 -13.65 -7.80
C ALA A 15 21.24 -14.56 -7.59
N LEU A 16 20.97 -15.46 -8.53
CA LEU A 16 19.87 -16.44 -8.43
C LEU A 16 20.10 -17.43 -7.29
N GLU A 17 21.33 -17.95 -7.16
CA GLU A 17 21.72 -18.84 -6.06
C GLU A 17 21.49 -18.18 -4.71
N VAL A 18 22.00 -16.95 -4.52
CA VAL A 18 21.83 -16.19 -3.27
C VAL A 18 20.36 -15.94 -2.96
N ILE A 19 19.54 -15.56 -3.95
CA ILE A 19 18.10 -15.36 -3.76
C ILE A 19 17.42 -16.67 -3.38
N GLN A 20 17.75 -17.77 -4.06
CA GLN A 20 17.14 -19.07 -3.81
C GLN A 20 17.47 -19.58 -2.40
N GLU A 21 18.73 -19.47 -1.96
CA GLU A 21 19.18 -19.89 -0.64
C GLU A 21 18.62 -19.00 0.49
N ASN A 22 18.65 -17.69 0.32
CA ASN A 22 18.37 -16.74 1.40
C ASN A 22 16.94 -16.20 1.42
N ILE A 23 16.16 -16.41 0.36
CA ILE A 23 14.76 -15.95 0.23
C ILE A 23 13.86 -17.10 -0.24
N GLY A 24 14.32 -17.90 -1.20
CA GLY A 24 13.54 -18.98 -1.81
C GLY A 24 13.31 -20.17 -0.88
N TYR A 25 14.29 -20.55 -0.06
CA TYR A 25 14.17 -21.69 0.86
C TYR A 25 13.89 -21.31 2.32
N THR A 26 14.13 -20.04 2.66
CA THR A 26 13.96 -19.50 4.01
C THR A 26 12.70 -18.66 4.11
N GLY A 27 12.25 -18.39 5.34
CA GLY A 27 11.06 -17.56 5.58
C GLY A 27 9.73 -18.30 5.39
N ALA A 28 8.64 -17.60 5.71
CA ALA A 28 7.30 -18.14 5.53
C ALA A 28 6.84 -17.93 4.08
N LYS A 29 6.50 -19.02 3.39
CA LYS A 29 5.83 -18.96 2.09
C LYS A 29 4.33 -18.87 2.27
N VAL A 30 3.71 -18.08 1.41
CA VAL A 30 2.27 -17.88 1.35
C VAL A 30 1.59 -19.16 0.85
N GLY A 31 0.47 -19.55 1.48
CA GLY A 31 -0.36 -20.69 1.04
C GLY A 31 -0.22 -21.98 1.84
N CYS A 32 0.87 -22.17 2.61
CA CYS A 32 1.08 -23.36 3.44
C CYS A 32 1.16 -23.08 4.95
N ARG A 33 1.08 -21.81 5.37
CA ARG A 33 1.12 -21.38 6.78
C ARG A 33 0.04 -20.34 7.06
N LEU A 34 -0.88 -20.64 7.98
CA LEU A 34 -2.06 -19.80 8.31
C LEU A 34 -1.79 -18.71 9.36
N GLY A 35 -0.53 -18.34 9.59
CA GLY A 35 -0.15 -17.39 10.66
C GLY A 35 -0.20 -15.91 10.26
N PHE A 36 -0.41 -15.59 8.98
CA PHE A 36 -0.34 -14.23 8.45
C PHE A 36 -1.41 -14.01 7.37
N ILE A 37 -1.68 -12.74 7.03
CA ILE A 37 -2.53 -12.35 5.89
C ILE A 37 -1.60 -11.91 4.75
N PRO A 38 -1.32 -12.78 3.78
CA PRO A 38 -0.33 -12.50 2.75
C PRO A 38 -0.94 -11.87 1.49
N SER A 39 -0.07 -11.35 0.62
CA SER A 39 -0.43 -10.99 -0.76
C SER A 39 -0.95 -12.22 -1.51
N SER A 40 -1.85 -12.02 -2.47
CA SER A 40 -2.66 -13.09 -3.07
C SER A 40 -1.86 -14.10 -3.89
N GLY A 41 -0.60 -13.82 -4.27
CA GLY A 41 0.30 -14.77 -4.95
C GLY A 41 -0.27 -15.39 -6.24
N LEU A 42 -1.35 -14.81 -6.79
CA LEU A 42 -2.03 -15.34 -7.96
C LEU A 42 -1.14 -15.17 -9.19
N VAL A 43 -1.08 -16.20 -10.04
CA VAL A 43 -0.27 -16.17 -11.27
C VAL A 43 -0.56 -14.93 -12.11
N ILE A 44 -1.84 -14.57 -12.26
CA ILE A 44 -2.25 -13.39 -13.02
C ILE A 44 -1.76 -12.08 -12.39
N SER A 45 -1.72 -11.99 -11.05
CA SER A 45 -1.19 -10.83 -10.34
C SER A 45 0.32 -10.71 -10.53
N CYS A 46 1.05 -11.83 -10.49
CA CYS A 46 2.50 -11.85 -10.77
C CYS A 46 2.80 -11.41 -12.21
N LEU A 47 2.02 -11.88 -13.19
CA LEU A 47 2.16 -11.45 -14.58
C LEU A 47 1.85 -9.95 -14.73
N GLY A 48 0.81 -9.45 -14.05
CA GLY A 48 0.48 -8.03 -14.03
C GLY A 48 1.63 -7.18 -13.45
N GLU A 49 2.24 -7.60 -12.34
CA GLU A 49 3.40 -6.92 -11.76
C GLU A 49 4.62 -6.95 -12.70
N LEU A 50 4.88 -8.08 -13.34
CA LEU A 50 5.96 -8.20 -14.34
C LEU A 50 5.74 -7.23 -15.50
N LEU A 51 4.53 -7.18 -16.07
CA LEU A 51 4.19 -6.28 -17.16
C LEU A 51 4.30 -4.81 -16.74
N ALA A 52 3.79 -4.46 -15.55
CA ALA A 52 3.90 -3.10 -15.02
C ALA A 52 5.37 -2.66 -14.86
N ARG A 53 6.25 -3.58 -14.41
CA ARG A 53 7.69 -3.33 -14.28
C ARG A 53 8.41 -3.20 -15.62
N ILE A 54 8.04 -4.01 -16.62
CA ILE A 54 8.63 -3.95 -17.97
C ILE A 54 8.22 -2.66 -18.68
N ILE A 55 6.93 -2.31 -18.62
CA ILE A 55 6.38 -1.10 -19.26
C ILE A 55 6.85 0.16 -18.54
N ASN A 56 6.98 0.10 -17.21
CA ASN A 56 7.41 1.19 -16.33
C ASN A 56 6.69 2.53 -16.63
N PRO A 57 5.34 2.57 -16.57
CA PRO A 57 4.59 3.75 -16.98
C PRO A 57 4.77 4.91 -15.99
N HIS A 58 4.97 6.13 -16.50
CA HIS A 58 4.94 7.34 -15.68
C HIS A 58 3.50 7.86 -15.53
N THR A 59 2.87 7.58 -14.38
CA THR A 59 1.44 7.84 -14.13
C THR A 59 1.16 9.08 -13.28
N ALA A 60 2.17 9.89 -12.95
CA ALA A 60 1.99 11.06 -12.10
C ALA A 60 1.08 12.14 -12.73
N LEU A 61 1.00 12.18 -14.06
CA LEU A 61 0.18 13.12 -14.81
C LEU A 61 -0.58 12.38 -15.91
N PHE A 62 -1.84 12.75 -16.14
CA PHE A 62 -2.67 12.17 -17.21
C PHE A 62 -2.00 12.25 -18.59
N TYR A 63 -1.38 13.39 -18.91
CA TYR A 63 -0.70 13.58 -20.20
C TYR A 63 0.47 12.62 -20.41
N SER A 64 1.17 12.20 -19.34
CA SER A 64 2.33 11.33 -19.44
C SER A 64 1.96 9.88 -19.76
N ASN A 65 0.82 9.40 -19.26
CA ASN A 65 0.31 8.08 -19.59
C ASN A 65 -1.21 7.99 -19.41
N PRO A 66 -2.00 8.41 -20.42
CA PRO A 66 -3.45 8.50 -20.31
C PRO A 66 -4.11 7.12 -20.15
N GLY A 67 -3.53 6.08 -20.75
CA GLY A 67 -4.06 4.72 -20.66
C GLY A 67 -3.97 4.15 -19.24
N ALA A 68 -2.80 4.27 -18.60
CA ALA A 68 -2.60 3.78 -17.24
C ALA A 68 -3.40 4.58 -16.21
N VAL A 69 -3.49 5.91 -16.36
CA VAL A 69 -4.30 6.76 -15.46
C VAL A 69 -5.79 6.42 -15.61
N LYS A 70 -6.29 6.22 -16.84
CA LYS A 70 -7.69 5.84 -17.04
C LYS A 70 -8.01 4.45 -16.50
N LEU A 71 -7.07 3.51 -16.61
CA LEU A 71 -7.22 2.18 -16.02
C LEU A 71 -7.39 2.26 -14.49
N GLU A 72 -6.58 3.07 -13.81
CA GLU A 72 -6.72 3.28 -12.37
C GLU A 72 -8.07 3.93 -12.02
N GLU A 73 -8.49 4.95 -12.78
CA GLU A 73 -9.78 5.63 -12.57
C GLU A 73 -10.96 4.65 -12.68
N GLU A 74 -10.98 3.80 -13.71
CA GLU A 74 -12.04 2.78 -13.88
C GLU A 74 -12.01 1.72 -12.77
N MET A 75 -10.82 1.32 -12.31
CA MET A 75 -10.69 0.38 -11.20
C MET A 75 -11.19 0.98 -9.88
N VAL A 76 -10.89 2.25 -9.62
CA VAL A 76 -11.42 2.98 -8.45
C VAL A 76 -12.93 3.14 -8.55
N ARG A 77 -13.47 3.48 -9.73
CA ARG A 77 -14.91 3.59 -9.96
C ARG A 77 -15.62 2.26 -9.67
N TRP A 78 -15.08 1.16 -10.20
CA TRP A 78 -15.58 -0.17 -9.92
C TRP A 78 -15.54 -0.51 -8.42
N LEU A 79 -14.48 -0.14 -7.70
CA LEU A 79 -14.40 -0.33 -6.24
C LEU A 79 -15.45 0.50 -5.47
N VAL A 80 -15.67 1.76 -5.87
CA VAL A 80 -16.69 2.63 -5.28
C VAL A 80 -18.08 2.00 -5.43
N GLU A 81 -18.40 1.50 -6.62
CA GLU A 81 -19.66 0.80 -6.89
C GLU A 81 -19.76 -0.51 -6.11
N PHE A 82 -18.69 -1.30 -6.08
CA PHE A 82 -18.63 -2.58 -5.37
C PHE A 82 -18.86 -2.44 -3.86
N VAL A 83 -18.31 -1.39 -3.24
CA VAL A 83 -18.51 -1.09 -1.81
C VAL A 83 -19.88 -0.45 -1.54
N GLY A 84 -20.59 0.00 -2.57
CA GLY A 84 -21.89 0.67 -2.44
C GLY A 84 -21.79 2.13 -1.99
N MET A 85 -20.69 2.81 -2.32
CA MET A 85 -20.50 4.22 -2.02
C MET A 85 -21.20 5.13 -3.04
N PRO A 86 -21.50 6.40 -2.70
CA PRO A 86 -22.05 7.36 -3.66
C PRO A 86 -21.15 7.50 -4.90
N THR A 87 -21.75 7.65 -6.08
CA THR A 87 -21.03 7.79 -7.36
C THR A 87 -20.14 9.04 -7.45
N SER A 88 -20.34 10.01 -6.57
CA SER A 88 -19.47 11.19 -6.41
C SER A 88 -18.19 10.91 -5.62
N SER A 89 -18.04 9.71 -5.04
CA SER A 89 -16.86 9.33 -4.27
C SER A 89 -15.65 9.16 -5.18
N GLN A 90 -14.47 9.46 -4.63
CA GLN A 90 -13.20 9.35 -5.33
C GLN A 90 -12.17 8.63 -4.46
N GLY A 91 -11.11 8.15 -5.10
CA GLY A 91 -10.01 7.45 -4.45
C GLY A 91 -8.80 7.35 -5.37
N ALA A 92 -7.78 6.65 -4.90
CA ALA A 92 -6.57 6.33 -5.65
C ALA A 92 -6.03 4.98 -5.18
N LEU A 93 -5.31 4.28 -6.05
CA LEU A 93 -4.58 3.09 -5.63
C LEU A 93 -3.26 3.50 -4.97
N VAL A 94 -2.98 2.93 -3.80
CA VAL A 94 -1.80 3.29 -3.00
C VAL A 94 -1.03 2.08 -2.54
N SER A 95 0.24 2.30 -2.20
CA SER A 95 1.18 1.28 -1.70
C SER A 95 0.82 0.81 -0.28
N GLY A 96 -0.31 0.10 -0.17
CA GLY A 96 -0.76 -0.57 1.04
C GLY A 96 -1.68 0.25 1.94
N ALA A 97 -2.34 -0.45 2.86
CA ALA A 97 -3.35 0.11 3.75
C ALA A 97 -2.82 1.20 4.71
N SER A 98 -1.51 1.24 4.97
CA SER A 98 -0.93 2.28 5.83
C SER A 98 -1.00 3.66 5.18
N ILE A 99 -0.67 3.78 3.88
CA ILE A 99 -0.83 5.04 3.14
C ILE A 99 -2.30 5.40 2.99
N ALA A 100 -3.15 4.40 2.70
CA ALA A 100 -4.60 4.60 2.63
C ALA A 100 -5.17 5.15 3.95
N SER A 101 -4.67 4.65 5.10
CA SER A 101 -5.07 5.14 6.43
C SER A 101 -4.68 6.60 6.66
N ILE A 102 -3.48 7.01 6.24
CA ILE A 102 -3.03 8.41 6.31
C ILE A 102 -3.93 9.29 5.46
N MET A 103 -4.22 8.88 4.22
CA MET A 103 -5.14 9.60 3.34
C MET A 103 -6.53 9.71 3.97
N ALA A 104 -7.08 8.63 4.52
CA ALA A 104 -8.40 8.64 5.15
C ALA A 104 -8.47 9.62 6.34
N VAL A 105 -7.49 9.58 7.25
CA VAL A 105 -7.42 10.53 8.38
C VAL A 105 -7.28 11.97 7.88
N ARG A 106 -6.38 12.20 6.90
CA ARG A 106 -6.16 13.55 6.38
C ARG A 106 -7.40 14.10 5.67
N THR A 107 -8.09 13.28 4.88
CA THR A 107 -9.34 13.63 4.22
C THR A 107 -10.42 13.97 5.24
N ALA A 108 -10.54 13.21 6.34
CA ALA A 108 -11.51 13.50 7.41
C ALA A 108 -11.23 14.85 8.09
N VAL A 109 -9.96 15.16 8.41
CA VAL A 109 -9.54 16.44 8.98
C VAL A 109 -9.88 17.61 8.05
N GLN A 110 -9.62 17.45 6.75
CA GLN A 110 -9.93 18.47 5.73
C GLN A 110 -11.43 18.66 5.54
N ALA A 111 -12.19 17.57 5.43
CA ALA A 111 -13.65 17.62 5.25
C ALA A 111 -14.38 18.25 6.44
N LYS A 112 -13.81 18.15 7.64
CA LYS A 112 -14.33 18.81 8.86
C LYS A 112 -13.72 20.18 9.13
N HIS A 113 -12.83 20.67 8.26
CA HIS A 113 -12.12 21.94 8.41
C HIS A 113 -11.39 22.09 9.77
N ILE A 114 -10.89 20.98 10.31
CA ILE A 114 -10.21 20.97 11.61
C ILE A 114 -8.82 21.61 11.44
N LYS A 115 -8.56 22.67 12.22
CA LYS A 115 -7.24 23.31 12.28
C LYS A 115 -6.36 22.57 13.27
N ALA A 116 -5.04 22.55 13.02
CA ALA A 116 -4.09 21.85 13.89
C ALA A 116 -4.17 22.29 15.37
N ARG A 117 -4.38 23.59 15.63
CA ARG A 117 -4.55 24.14 16.99
C ARG A 117 -5.74 23.54 17.75
N ASP A 118 -6.75 23.04 17.03
CA ASP A 118 -7.99 22.52 17.58
C ASP A 118 -7.97 21.00 17.73
N TYR A 119 -6.83 20.33 17.47
CA TYR A 119 -6.67 18.87 17.61
C TYR A 119 -6.97 18.38 19.04
N HIS A 120 -6.58 19.14 20.07
CA HIS A 120 -6.86 18.82 21.48
C HIS A 120 -8.37 18.75 21.82
N ARG A 121 -9.24 19.22 20.92
CA ARG A 121 -10.71 19.19 21.08
C ARG A 121 -11.37 18.08 20.27
N GLN A 122 -10.60 17.31 19.52
CA GLN A 122 -11.11 16.25 18.65
C GLN A 122 -11.06 14.91 19.36
N VAL A 123 -12.04 14.05 19.07
CA VAL A 123 -12.13 12.69 19.60
C VAL A 123 -12.22 11.73 18.41
N VAL A 124 -11.39 10.68 18.43
CA VAL A 124 -11.39 9.61 17.43
C VAL A 124 -11.80 8.31 18.11
N TYR A 125 -12.80 7.63 17.55
CA TYR A 125 -13.28 6.36 18.08
C TYR A 125 -12.68 5.21 17.27
N ILE A 126 -12.01 4.29 17.96
CA ILE A 126 -11.45 3.05 17.39
C ILE A 126 -11.75 1.87 18.32
N THR A 127 -11.72 0.65 17.80
CA THR A 127 -11.87 -0.57 18.61
C THR A 127 -10.52 -1.07 19.11
N GLN A 128 -10.53 -1.90 20.17
CA GLN A 128 -9.31 -2.54 20.70
C GLN A 128 -8.56 -3.42 19.67
N HIS A 129 -9.26 -3.90 18.64
CA HIS A 129 -8.70 -4.73 17.57
C HIS A 129 -8.37 -3.96 16.29
N THR A 130 -8.43 -2.62 16.33
CA THR A 130 -8.11 -1.79 15.16
C THR A 130 -6.65 -1.97 14.76
N HIS A 131 -6.40 -2.11 13.46
CA HIS A 131 -5.05 -2.28 12.96
C HIS A 131 -4.16 -1.08 13.33
N ARG A 132 -2.94 -1.34 13.79
CA ARG A 132 -2.01 -0.33 14.32
C ARG A 132 -1.69 0.79 13.32
N CYS A 133 -1.91 0.58 12.02
CA CYS A 133 -1.72 1.63 11.00
C CYS A 133 -2.61 2.86 11.20
N ILE A 134 -3.79 2.73 11.81
CA ILE A 134 -4.67 3.88 12.10
C ILE A 134 -4.03 4.80 13.14
N ILE A 135 -3.52 4.24 14.24
CA ILE A 135 -2.80 5.01 15.27
C ILE A 135 -1.56 5.68 14.65
N LYS A 136 -0.80 4.96 13.82
CA LYS A 136 0.35 5.55 13.10
C LYS A 136 -0.10 6.71 12.19
N ALA A 137 -1.21 6.56 11.48
CA ALA A 137 -1.75 7.58 10.61
C ALA A 137 -2.16 8.85 11.38
N LEU A 138 -2.85 8.71 12.52
CA LEU A 138 -3.20 9.82 13.41
C LEU A 138 -1.96 10.61 13.84
N LYS A 139 -0.91 9.90 14.27
CA LYS A 139 0.35 10.52 14.68
C LYS A 139 1.03 11.26 13.53
N ILE A 140 1.09 10.66 12.33
CA ILE A 140 1.65 11.30 11.12
C ILE A 140 0.85 12.55 10.74
N CYS A 141 -0.48 12.55 10.92
CA CYS A 141 -1.33 13.71 10.66
C CYS A 141 -1.28 14.81 11.74
N GLY A 142 -0.40 14.65 12.76
CA GLY A 142 -0.13 15.64 13.80
C GLY A 142 -0.89 15.42 15.11
N MET A 143 -1.66 14.33 15.24
CA MET A 143 -2.35 13.95 16.48
C MET A 143 -1.47 12.97 17.28
N VAL A 144 -0.27 13.45 17.67
CA VAL A 144 0.80 12.59 18.23
C VAL A 144 0.49 12.01 19.61
N GLU A 145 -0.36 12.71 20.37
CA GLU A 145 -0.79 12.36 21.73
C GLU A 145 -2.06 11.50 21.75
N CYS A 146 -2.61 11.12 20.58
CA CYS A 146 -3.69 10.13 20.54
C CYS A 146 -3.14 8.74 20.90
N GLU A 147 -3.69 8.17 21.97
CA GLU A 147 -3.41 6.82 22.47
C GLU A 147 -4.47 5.79 22.04
#